data_AF-A0A3C0DX74-F1
#
_entry.id   AF-A0A3C0DX74-F1
#
_cell.length_a   1.000
_cell.length_b   1.000
_cell.length_c   1.000
_cell.angle_alpha   90.00
_cell.angle_beta   90.00
_cell.angle_gamma   90.00
#
_symmetry.space_group_name_H-M   'P 1'
#
loop_
_entity.id
_entity.type
_entity.pdbx_description
1 polymer ?
#
loop_
_entity_poly.entity_id
_entity_poly.type
_entity_poly.pdbx_seq_one_letter_code
_entity_poly.pdbx_strand_id
1 'polypeptide(L)'
;TSAIAQCIQLPGISGKGNNLFLMEYSPDQPANRDQLMDNFGLLAASGLDLALLRSSGRKFGNKHDIHLWITPEDNVNSSLMILLAYILQGHPDWSDASISVFFLHDGENAEEEEALRASIVEGRLPIAEQNIEHVTHHSSSVQTIKNKSGGADLVILGFQASDIETMGEDAFERFNGLGEVMFVHGMKPLAIQ
;
A
#
# COMPACT_ATOMS: atom_id res chain seq x y z
N THR A 1 18.06 13.92 -18.26
CA THR A 1 17.37 12.67 -17.89
C THR A 1 17.33 12.60 -16.38
N SER A 2 16.15 12.50 -15.76
CA SER A 2 16.02 12.38 -14.30
C SER A 2 16.70 11.09 -13.81
N ALA A 3 17.22 11.06 -12.58
CA ALA A 3 17.81 9.87 -11.98
C ALA A 3 16.84 8.68 -11.98
N ILE A 4 15.54 8.95 -11.76
CA ILE A 4 14.46 7.94 -11.85
C ILE A 4 14.39 7.32 -13.25
N ALA A 5 14.43 8.14 -14.30
CA ALA A 5 14.36 7.65 -15.67
C ALA A 5 15.55 6.74 -16.03
N GLN A 6 16.71 6.96 -15.42
CA GLN A 6 17.87 6.07 -15.57
C GLN A 6 17.66 4.77 -14.79
N CYS A 7 17.16 4.83 -13.55
CA CYS A 7 16.93 3.64 -12.72
C CYS A 7 15.91 2.68 -13.33
N ILE A 8 14.81 3.19 -13.91
CA ILE A 8 13.78 2.37 -14.58
C ILE A 8 14.38 1.57 -15.75
N GLN A 9 15.38 2.13 -16.44
CA GLN A 9 16.00 1.50 -17.60
C GLN A 9 17.05 0.44 -17.23
N LEU A 10 17.43 0.32 -15.95
CA LEU A 10 18.42 -0.66 -15.52
C LEU A 10 17.79 -2.05 -15.43
N PRO A 11 18.34 -3.06 -16.14
CA PRO A 11 17.87 -4.43 -16.00
C PRO A 11 18.17 -4.97 -14.59
N GLY A 12 17.30 -5.84 -14.09
CA GLY A 12 17.54 -6.52 -12.82
C GLY A 12 18.80 -7.38 -12.89
N ILE A 13 19.53 -7.48 -11.78
CA ILE A 13 20.81 -8.20 -11.66
C ILE A 13 20.66 -9.69 -12.04
N SER A 14 19.46 -10.25 -11.93
CA SER A 14 19.13 -11.65 -12.25
C SER A 14 18.81 -11.90 -13.73
N GLY A 15 18.84 -10.87 -14.59
CA GLY A 15 18.38 -10.97 -15.98
C GLY A 15 16.85 -10.96 -16.14
N LYS A 16 16.11 -10.85 -15.03
CA LYS A 16 14.66 -10.57 -15.03
C LYS A 16 14.45 -9.05 -14.89
N GLY A 17 13.35 -8.56 -15.46
CA GLY A 17 12.93 -7.16 -15.27
C GLY A 17 12.66 -6.86 -13.80
N ASN A 18 12.81 -5.58 -13.42
CA ASN A 18 12.27 -5.11 -12.14
C ASN A 18 10.74 -5.14 -12.24
N ASN A 19 10.06 -5.48 -11.14
CA ASN A 19 8.60 -5.54 -11.09
C ASN A 19 8.01 -4.47 -10.14
N LEU A 20 8.80 -3.98 -9.19
CA LEU A 20 8.40 -3.00 -8.18
C LEU A 20 9.47 -1.91 -8.08
N PHE A 21 9.04 -0.65 -8.06
CA PHE A 21 9.87 0.50 -7.73
C PHE A 21 9.50 0.98 -6.32
N LEU A 22 10.43 0.83 -5.37
CA LEU A 22 10.22 1.22 -3.97
C LEU A 22 11.08 2.44 -3.63
N MET A 23 10.47 3.45 -3.04
CA MET A 23 11.16 4.60 -2.47
C MET A 23 10.76 4.81 -1.02
N GLU A 24 11.67 5.40 -0.25
CA GLU A 24 11.45 5.82 1.13
C GLU A 24 11.58 7.33 1.23
N TYR A 25 10.73 7.96 2.04
CA TYR A 25 10.89 9.36 2.43
C TYR A 25 10.50 9.53 3.90
N SER A 26 10.95 10.60 4.53
CA SER A 26 10.42 11.05 5.82
C SER A 26 9.85 12.47 5.68
N PRO A 27 8.94 12.91 6.56
CA PRO A 27 8.33 14.25 6.45
C PRO A 27 9.36 15.40 6.46
N ASP A 28 10.51 15.21 7.11
CA ASP A 28 11.63 16.17 7.12
C ASP A 28 12.47 16.12 5.83
N GLN A 29 12.38 15.05 5.04
CA GLN A 29 13.12 14.82 3.80
C GLN A 29 12.18 14.29 2.69
N PRO A 30 11.25 15.13 2.19
CA PRO A 30 10.20 14.69 1.26
C PRO A 30 10.68 14.48 -0.19
N ALA A 31 11.96 14.72 -0.48
CA ALA A 31 12.49 14.76 -1.85
C ALA A 31 12.13 13.51 -2.68
N ASN A 32 12.14 12.31 -2.08
CA ASN A 32 11.79 11.07 -2.78
C ASN A 32 10.28 10.94 -3.07
N ARG A 33 9.41 11.45 -2.19
CA ARG A 33 7.96 11.54 -2.43
C ARG A 33 7.69 12.49 -3.60
N ASP A 34 8.30 13.67 -3.58
CA ASP A 34 8.12 14.68 -4.63
C ASP A 34 8.62 14.16 -5.98
N GLN A 35 9.77 13.49 -5.99
CA GLN A 35 10.29 12.82 -7.17
C GLN A 35 9.37 11.70 -7.69
N LEU A 36 8.72 10.93 -6.82
CA LEU A 36 7.71 9.95 -7.24
C LEU A 36 6.57 10.63 -7.97
N MET A 37 6.00 11.68 -7.35
CA MET A 37 4.84 12.39 -7.86
C MET A 37 5.13 13.05 -9.21
N ASP A 38 6.23 13.80 -9.30
CA ASP A 38 6.66 14.49 -10.51
C ASP A 38 6.91 13.54 -11.70
N ASN A 39 7.27 12.28 -11.39
CA ASN A 39 7.59 11.27 -12.39
C ASN A 39 6.56 10.14 -12.44
N PHE A 40 5.39 10.30 -11.81
CA PHE A 40 4.41 9.22 -11.64
C PHE A 40 3.98 8.64 -12.99
N GLY A 41 3.67 9.50 -13.98
CA GLY A 41 3.28 9.06 -15.31
C GLY A 41 4.37 8.24 -16.02
N LEU A 42 5.64 8.58 -15.84
CA LEU A 42 6.77 7.82 -16.39
C LEU A 42 6.92 6.46 -15.69
N LEU A 43 6.81 6.46 -14.36
CA LEU A 43 6.90 5.27 -13.53
C LEU A 43 5.76 4.29 -13.85
N ALA A 44 4.52 4.76 -13.91
CA ALA A 44 3.37 3.95 -14.29
C ALA A 44 3.49 3.42 -15.74
N ALA A 45 3.93 4.25 -16.69
CA ALA A 45 4.12 3.82 -18.08
C ALA A 45 5.22 2.75 -18.25
N SER A 46 6.14 2.63 -17.29
CA SER A 46 7.19 1.59 -17.31
C SER A 46 6.67 0.19 -16.98
N GLY A 47 5.44 0.07 -16.46
CA GLY A 47 4.84 -1.21 -16.07
C GLY A 47 5.36 -1.77 -14.75
N LEU A 48 6.05 -0.95 -13.95
CA LEU A 48 6.46 -1.27 -12.58
C LEU A 48 5.31 -0.99 -11.61
N ASP A 49 5.08 -1.90 -10.68
CA ASP A 49 4.35 -1.57 -9.46
C ASP A 49 5.12 -0.53 -8.64
N LEU A 50 4.44 0.27 -7.82
CA LEU A 50 5.06 1.32 -7.02
C LEU A 50 4.79 1.13 -5.53
N ALA A 51 5.82 1.35 -4.73
CA ALA A 51 5.70 1.44 -3.28
C ALA A 51 6.41 2.70 -2.77
N LEU A 52 5.73 3.45 -1.90
CA LEU A 52 6.28 4.60 -1.22
C LEU A 52 6.19 4.37 0.29
N LEU A 53 7.35 4.19 0.93
CA LEU A 53 7.46 4.07 2.37
C LEU A 53 7.61 5.47 2.99
N ARG A 54 6.63 5.88 3.78
CA ARG A 54 6.73 7.05 4.65
C ARG A 54 7.30 6.63 6.00
N SER A 55 8.53 7.07 6.23
CA SER A 55 9.27 6.78 7.45
C SER A 55 8.91 7.73 8.58
N SER A 56 8.47 7.17 9.71
CA SER A 56 8.11 7.94 10.92
C SER A 56 9.26 8.12 11.91
N GLY A 57 10.36 7.38 11.70
CA GLY A 57 11.47 7.29 12.64
C GLY A 57 11.28 6.28 13.77
N ARG A 58 10.11 5.63 13.88
CA ARG A 58 9.85 4.52 14.81
C ARG A 58 10.52 3.21 14.39
N LYS A 59 10.97 3.11 13.12
CA LYS A 59 11.76 1.99 12.59
C LYS A 59 11.05 0.64 12.72
N PHE A 60 9.76 0.61 12.41
CA PHE A 60 8.90 -0.59 12.46
C PHE A 60 8.74 -1.20 13.86
N GLY A 61 9.03 -0.46 14.93
CA GLY A 61 8.79 -0.88 16.31
C GLY A 61 9.32 -2.29 16.62
N ASN A 62 8.41 -3.19 17.02
CA ASN A 62 8.74 -4.58 17.35
C ASN A 62 8.61 -5.54 16.16
N LYS A 63 8.28 -5.03 14.97
CA LYS A 63 8.07 -5.83 13.76
C LYS A 63 7.03 -6.94 13.94
N HIS A 64 5.96 -6.60 14.66
CA HIS A 64 4.88 -7.52 15.01
C HIS A 64 3.58 -7.15 14.28
N ASP A 65 3.10 -5.90 14.38
CA ASP A 65 1.75 -5.56 13.91
C ASP A 65 1.77 -4.94 12.51
N ILE A 66 1.38 -5.73 11.50
CA ILE A 66 1.15 -5.27 10.12
C ILE A 66 -0.35 -5.04 9.93
N HIS A 67 -0.76 -3.78 9.75
CA HIS A 67 -2.14 -3.40 9.47
C HIS A 67 -2.30 -3.12 7.98
N LEU A 68 -3.16 -3.87 7.30
CA LEU A 68 -3.46 -3.70 5.89
C LEU A 68 -4.89 -3.18 5.73
N TRP A 69 -5.05 -2.04 5.06
CA TRP A 69 -6.36 -1.45 4.80
C TRP A 69 -6.72 -1.58 3.35
N ILE A 70 -7.88 -2.15 3.07
CA ILE A 70 -8.42 -2.32 1.73
C ILE A 70 -9.68 -1.47 1.63
N THR A 71 -9.77 -0.63 0.61
CA THR A 71 -10.99 0.11 0.27
C THR A 71 -11.64 -0.50 -0.98
N PRO A 72 -12.90 -0.14 -1.29
CA PRO A 72 -13.53 -0.45 -2.57
C PRO A 72 -12.69 -0.08 -3.81
N GLU A 73 -11.85 0.96 -3.69
CA GLU A 73 -10.98 1.47 -4.75
C GLU A 73 -9.71 0.61 -4.97
N ASP A 74 -9.44 -0.38 -4.10
CA ASP A 74 -8.23 -1.21 -4.14
C ASP A 74 -8.38 -2.50 -4.96
N ASN A 75 -9.27 -2.50 -5.95
CA ASN A 75 -9.49 -3.65 -6.85
C ASN A 75 -8.22 -4.13 -7.56
N VAL A 76 -7.26 -3.21 -7.82
CA VAL A 76 -5.96 -3.52 -8.42
C VAL A 76 -4.86 -3.68 -7.34
N ASN A 77 -4.85 -2.80 -6.34
CA ASN A 77 -3.78 -2.71 -5.35
C ASN A 77 -3.77 -3.88 -4.35
N SER A 78 -4.95 -4.37 -3.96
CA SER A 78 -5.13 -5.29 -2.84
C SER A 78 -4.26 -6.56 -2.93
N SER A 79 -4.13 -7.16 -4.11
CA SER A 79 -3.31 -8.38 -4.28
C SER A 79 -1.83 -8.13 -4.00
N LEU A 80 -1.29 -7.00 -4.45
CA LEU A 80 0.10 -6.62 -4.18
C LEU A 80 0.31 -6.26 -2.71
N MET A 81 -0.62 -5.49 -2.12
CA MET A 81 -0.56 -5.13 -0.70
C MET A 81 -0.51 -6.38 0.18
N ILE A 82 -1.38 -7.35 -0.08
CA ILE A 82 -1.42 -8.61 0.67
C ILE A 82 -0.15 -9.43 0.44
N LEU A 83 0.31 -9.54 -0.81
CA LEU A 83 1.55 -10.24 -1.12
C LEU A 83 2.75 -9.64 -0.36
N LEU A 84 2.87 -8.31 -0.33
CA LEU A 84 3.93 -7.63 0.41
C LEU A 84 3.83 -7.91 1.92
N ALA A 85 2.63 -7.90 2.50
CA ALA A 85 2.43 -8.25 3.91
C ALA A 85 2.90 -9.67 4.22
N TYR A 86 2.57 -10.66 3.38
CA TYR A 86 3.01 -12.05 3.56
C TYR A 86 4.51 -12.24 3.32
N ILE A 87 5.10 -11.54 2.35
CA ILE A 87 6.56 -11.55 2.16
C ILE A 87 7.27 -11.03 3.41
N LEU A 88 6.75 -9.96 4.02
CA LEU A 88 7.28 -9.42 5.26
C LEU A 88 7.13 -10.42 6.40
N GLN A 89 5.95 -10.98 6.63
CA GLN A 89 5.71 -12.00 7.68
C GLN A 89 6.60 -13.25 7.50
N GLY A 90 6.94 -13.62 6.26
CA GLY A 90 7.87 -14.72 5.98
C GLY A 90 9.35 -14.42 6.29
N HIS A 91 9.70 -13.16 6.59
CA HIS A 91 11.06 -12.76 6.91
C HIS A 91 11.40 -13.08 8.39
N PRO A 92 12.61 -13.58 8.72
CA PRO A 92 12.98 -13.92 10.10
C PRO A 92 12.79 -12.80 11.12
N ASP A 93 13.07 -11.55 10.75
CA ASP A 93 12.84 -10.38 11.63
C ASP A 93 11.36 -10.11 11.96
N TRP A 94 10.43 -10.70 11.21
CA TRP A 94 8.98 -10.56 11.34
C TRP A 94 8.33 -11.93 11.60
N SER A 95 9.08 -12.89 12.14
CA SER A 95 8.61 -14.27 12.34
C SER A 95 7.38 -14.38 13.23
N ASP A 96 7.23 -13.43 14.16
CA ASP A 96 6.09 -13.34 15.09
C ASP A 96 5.05 -12.33 14.60
N ALA A 97 5.16 -11.83 13.37
CA ALA A 97 4.27 -10.79 12.88
C ALA A 97 2.85 -11.29 12.67
N SER A 98 1.89 -10.45 13.04
CA SER A 98 0.48 -10.60 12.78
C SER A 98 0.04 -9.65 11.66
N ILE A 99 -0.70 -10.18 10.68
CA ILE A 99 -1.33 -9.38 9.63
C ILE A 99 -2.79 -9.21 10.00
N SER A 100 -3.21 -7.96 10.23
CA SER A 100 -4.62 -7.61 10.40
C SER A 100 -5.13 -6.92 9.14
N VAL A 101 -6.19 -7.48 8.54
CA VAL A 101 -6.78 -6.93 7.31
C VAL A 101 -8.09 -6.22 7.66
N PHE A 102 -8.18 -4.94 7.29
CA PHE A 102 -9.36 -4.11 7.51
C PHE A 102 -9.97 -3.74 6.16
N PHE A 103 -11.25 -4.03 5.99
CA PHE A 103 -12.01 -3.53 4.85
C PHE A 103 -12.75 -2.26 5.25
N LEU A 104 -12.35 -1.12 4.68
CA LEU A 104 -12.90 0.19 5.01
C LEU A 104 -13.95 0.61 3.99
N HIS A 105 -15.18 0.82 4.45
CA HIS A 105 -16.28 1.27 3.62
C HIS A 105 -17.12 2.35 4.34
N ASP A 106 -17.93 3.08 3.61
CA ASP A 106 -18.87 4.08 4.14
C ASP A 106 -20.30 3.51 4.32
N GLY A 107 -20.54 2.29 3.83
CA GLY A 107 -21.85 1.64 3.83
C GLY A 107 -22.74 2.01 2.64
N GLU A 108 -22.27 2.88 1.73
CA GLU A 108 -23.00 3.29 0.53
C GLU A 108 -22.58 2.47 -0.70
N ASN A 109 -21.34 1.96 -0.73
CA ASN A 109 -20.78 1.22 -1.87
C ASN A 109 -20.91 -0.31 -1.75
N ALA A 110 -22.15 -0.81 -1.66
CA ALA A 110 -22.43 -2.24 -1.49
C ALA A 110 -21.99 -3.12 -2.70
N GLU A 111 -22.04 -2.60 -3.92
CA GLU A 111 -21.64 -3.36 -5.13
C GLU A 111 -20.12 -3.56 -5.22
N GLU A 112 -19.33 -2.55 -4.85
CA GLU A 112 -17.86 -2.64 -4.87
C GLU A 112 -17.35 -3.52 -3.72
N GLU A 113 -18.01 -3.47 -2.57
CA GLU A 113 -17.82 -4.43 -1.47
C GLU A 113 -18.07 -5.87 -1.93
N GLU A 114 -19.17 -6.13 -2.65
CA GLU A 114 -19.48 -7.45 -3.20
C GLU A 114 -18.43 -7.92 -4.22
N ALA A 115 -17.97 -7.05 -5.12
CA ALA A 115 -16.99 -7.39 -6.14
C ALA A 115 -15.61 -7.73 -5.53
N LEU A 116 -15.21 -6.99 -4.49
CA LEU A 116 -13.97 -7.28 -3.78
C LEU A 116 -14.08 -8.54 -2.94
N ARG A 117 -15.22 -8.74 -2.27
CA ARG A 117 -15.54 -9.98 -1.55
C ARG A 117 -15.53 -11.19 -2.47
N ALA A 118 -16.12 -11.08 -3.66
CA ALA A 118 -16.04 -12.11 -4.70
C ALA A 118 -14.59 -12.39 -5.09
N SER A 119 -13.74 -11.37 -5.21
CA SER A 119 -12.30 -11.57 -5.52
C SER A 119 -11.53 -12.27 -4.41
N ILE A 120 -11.90 -12.07 -3.14
CA ILE A 120 -11.37 -12.81 -1.99
C ILE A 120 -11.81 -14.28 -2.06
N VAL A 121 -13.11 -14.52 -2.25
CA VAL A 121 -13.71 -15.86 -2.30
C VAL A 121 -13.23 -16.68 -3.51
N GLU A 122 -13.02 -16.03 -4.66
CA GLU A 122 -12.46 -16.64 -5.87
C GLU A 122 -10.96 -17.00 -5.72
N GLY A 123 -10.36 -16.77 -4.55
CA GLY A 123 -8.97 -17.13 -4.24
C GLY A 123 -7.93 -16.24 -4.91
N ARG A 124 -8.34 -15.10 -5.49
CA ARG A 124 -7.40 -14.11 -6.07
C ARG A 124 -6.65 -13.32 -5.00
N LEU A 125 -7.16 -13.32 -3.76
CA LEU A 125 -6.46 -12.81 -2.60
C LEU A 125 -6.14 -13.98 -1.65
N PRO A 126 -4.89 -14.16 -1.21
CA PRO A 126 -4.48 -15.29 -0.38
C PRO A 126 -4.85 -15.06 1.09
N ILE A 127 -6.08 -14.63 1.35
CA ILE A 127 -6.64 -14.39 2.69
C ILE A 127 -8.02 -15.02 2.77
N ALA A 128 -8.35 -15.57 3.94
CA ALA A 128 -9.70 -16.05 4.19
C ALA A 128 -10.62 -14.87 4.53
N GLU A 129 -11.84 -14.86 3.99
CA GLU A 129 -12.84 -13.82 4.24
C GLU A 129 -13.07 -13.59 5.74
N GLN A 130 -13.10 -14.66 6.55
CA GLN A 130 -13.26 -14.55 8.00
C GLN A 130 -12.12 -13.83 8.74
N ASN A 131 -10.97 -13.61 8.08
CA ASN A 131 -9.83 -12.90 8.66
C ASN A 131 -9.86 -11.40 8.35
N ILE A 132 -10.91 -10.91 7.67
CA ILE A 132 -11.10 -9.51 7.33
C ILE A 132 -12.07 -8.88 8.32
N GLU A 133 -11.64 -7.81 8.99
CA GLU A 133 -12.53 -7.01 9.81
C GLU A 133 -13.14 -5.89 8.96
N HIS A 134 -14.47 -5.86 8.86
CA HIS A 134 -15.21 -4.77 8.20
C HIS A 134 -15.26 -3.55 9.13
N VAL A 135 -14.81 -2.41 8.63
CA VAL A 135 -14.74 -1.15 9.37
C VAL A 135 -15.52 -0.10 8.58
N THR A 136 -16.52 0.49 9.22
CA THR A 136 -17.26 1.62 8.64
C THR A 136 -16.67 2.95 9.06
N HIS A 137 -16.76 3.96 8.19
CA HIS A 137 -16.48 5.35 8.55
C HIS A 137 -17.64 6.24 8.14
N HIS A 138 -18.02 7.17 9.03
CA HIS A 138 -19.14 8.08 8.79
C HIS A 138 -18.71 9.47 8.31
N SER A 139 -17.42 9.80 8.41
CA SER A 139 -16.94 11.17 8.12
C SER A 139 -15.54 11.19 7.49
N SER A 140 -14.58 10.45 8.05
CA SER A 140 -13.21 10.44 7.54
C SER A 140 -12.59 9.05 7.64
N SER A 141 -12.32 8.46 6.49
CA SER A 141 -11.54 7.23 6.34
C SER A 141 -10.19 7.34 7.03
N VAL A 142 -9.48 8.44 6.78
CA VAL A 142 -8.17 8.74 7.36
C VAL A 142 -8.20 8.76 8.89
N GLN A 143 -9.19 9.41 9.50
CA GLN A 143 -9.27 9.46 10.96
C GLN A 143 -9.56 8.08 11.55
N THR A 144 -10.43 7.29 10.91
CA THR A 144 -10.70 5.91 11.30
C THR A 144 -9.43 5.06 11.27
N ILE A 145 -8.65 5.14 10.17
CA ILE A 145 -7.37 4.44 10.02
C ILE A 145 -6.40 4.85 11.14
N LYS A 146 -6.26 6.15 11.39
CA LYS A 146 -5.36 6.70 12.42
C LYS A 146 -5.72 6.22 13.82
N ASN A 147 -7.01 6.23 14.16
CA ASN A 147 -7.49 5.81 15.47
C ASN A 147 -7.23 4.32 15.72
N LYS A 148 -7.45 3.49 14.70
CA LYS A 148 -7.33 2.03 14.83
C LYS A 148 -5.90 1.52 14.66
N SER A 149 -5.07 2.20 13.87
CA SER A 149 -3.71 1.74 13.52
C SER A 149 -2.58 2.59 14.11
N GLY A 150 -2.86 3.50 15.05
CA GLY A 150 -1.83 4.37 15.64
C GLY A 150 -0.69 3.64 16.36
N GLY A 151 -0.92 2.39 16.78
CA GLY A 151 0.06 1.50 17.41
C GLY A 151 0.68 0.46 16.48
N ALA A 152 0.27 0.38 15.21
CA ALA A 152 0.81 -0.60 14.28
C ALA A 152 2.30 -0.32 13.97
N ASP A 153 3.06 -1.39 13.76
CA ASP A 153 4.47 -1.32 13.35
C ASP A 153 4.61 -0.94 11.88
N LEU A 154 3.68 -1.40 11.05
CA LEU A 154 3.55 -1.04 9.64
C LEU A 154 2.08 -0.94 9.25
N VAL A 155 1.71 0.15 8.58
CA VAL A 155 0.41 0.30 7.92
C VAL A 155 0.59 0.24 6.40
N ILE A 156 -0.14 -0.62 5.71
CA ILE A 156 -0.13 -0.73 4.25
C ILE A 156 -1.44 -0.18 3.69
N LEU A 157 -1.33 0.79 2.79
CA LEU A 157 -2.46 1.50 2.17
C LEU A 157 -2.31 1.48 0.66
N GLY A 158 -3.42 1.42 -0.08
CA GLY A 158 -3.42 1.67 -1.52
C GLY A 158 -3.39 3.16 -1.85
N PHE A 159 -2.94 3.50 -3.06
CA PHE A 159 -3.16 4.81 -3.67
C PHE A 159 -3.34 4.71 -5.19
N GLN A 160 -3.97 5.71 -5.79
CA GLN A 160 -4.21 5.83 -7.21
C GLN A 160 -3.57 7.11 -7.80
N ALA A 161 -3.51 7.18 -9.12
CA ALA A 161 -3.08 8.38 -9.84
C ALA A 161 -3.94 9.60 -9.47
N SER A 162 -5.25 9.39 -9.34
CA SER A 162 -6.22 10.41 -8.95
C SER A 162 -5.93 11.00 -7.57
N ASP A 163 -5.40 10.24 -6.62
CA ASP A 163 -5.00 10.76 -5.31
C ASP A 163 -3.91 11.83 -5.45
N ILE A 164 -2.87 11.55 -6.25
CA ILE A 164 -1.78 12.48 -6.52
C ILE A 164 -2.30 13.70 -7.30
N GLU A 165 -3.14 13.49 -8.31
CA GLU A 165 -3.68 14.56 -9.15
C GLU A 165 -4.59 15.53 -8.39
N THR A 166 -5.37 15.01 -7.43
CA THR A 166 -6.38 15.81 -6.71
C THR A 166 -5.85 16.39 -5.40
N MET A 167 -5.00 15.66 -4.67
CA MET A 167 -4.53 16.05 -3.34
C MET A 167 -3.05 16.43 -3.31
N GLY A 168 -2.26 16.08 -4.32
CA GLY A 168 -0.82 16.31 -4.31
C GLY A 168 -0.16 15.61 -3.13
N GLU A 169 0.62 16.35 -2.33
CA GLU A 169 1.33 15.78 -1.17
C GLU A 169 0.38 15.27 -0.09
N ASP A 170 -0.82 15.85 0.03
CA ASP A 170 -1.81 15.46 1.03
C ASP A 170 -2.33 14.04 0.81
N ALA A 171 -2.16 13.46 -0.38
CA ALA A 171 -2.42 12.05 -0.65
C ALA A 171 -1.72 11.14 0.38
N PHE A 172 -0.51 11.55 0.80
CA PHE A 172 0.34 10.84 1.75
C PHE A 172 0.40 11.51 3.12
N GLU A 173 0.49 12.84 3.18
CA GLU A 173 0.71 13.57 4.44
C GLU A 173 -0.50 13.58 5.39
N ARG A 174 -1.71 13.34 4.88
CA ARG A 174 -2.92 13.19 5.72
C ARG A 174 -2.81 12.07 6.77
N PHE A 175 -1.90 11.12 6.55
CA PHE A 175 -1.59 10.02 7.47
C PHE A 175 -0.53 10.34 8.52
N ASN A 176 -0.09 11.60 8.60
CA ASN A 176 0.78 12.09 9.67
C ASN A 176 0.24 11.68 11.06
N GLY A 177 1.14 11.15 11.90
CA GLY A 177 0.83 10.62 13.23
C GLY A 177 0.77 9.09 13.31
N LEU A 178 0.66 8.39 12.17
CA LEU A 178 0.93 6.96 12.10
C LEU A 178 2.43 6.66 12.21
N GLY A 179 2.75 5.40 12.51
CA GLY A 179 4.10 4.85 12.41
C GLY A 179 4.57 4.74 10.96
N GLU A 180 5.23 3.64 10.62
CA GLU A 180 5.66 3.40 9.24
C GLU A 180 4.43 3.16 8.35
N VAL A 181 4.35 3.84 7.20
CA VAL A 181 3.24 3.67 6.25
C VAL A 181 3.78 3.36 4.87
N MET A 182 3.39 2.23 4.29
CA MET A 182 3.72 1.86 2.92
C MET A 182 2.50 2.07 2.02
N PHE A 183 2.60 3.06 1.13
CA PHE A 183 1.61 3.31 0.10
C PHE A 183 1.93 2.47 -1.13
N VAL A 184 0.94 1.75 -1.66
CA VAL A 184 1.12 0.77 -2.73
C VAL A 184 0.23 1.13 -3.92
N HIS A 185 0.81 1.12 -5.12
CA HIS A 185 0.08 1.27 -6.38
C HIS A 185 0.46 0.10 -7.30
N GLY A 186 -0.49 -0.80 -7.53
CA GLY A 186 -0.33 -1.90 -8.47
C GLY A 186 -0.73 -1.49 -9.89
N MET A 187 0.00 -1.98 -10.89
CA MET A 187 -0.32 -1.69 -12.30
C MET A 187 -1.44 -2.57 -12.84
N LYS A 188 -1.52 -3.80 -12.33
CA LYS A 188 -2.51 -4.82 -12.71
C LYS A 188 -2.78 -5.72 -11.51
N PRO A 189 -3.99 -6.29 -11.39
CA PRO A 189 -4.25 -7.30 -10.37
C PRO A 189 -3.27 -8.47 -10.55
N LEU A 190 -2.61 -8.88 -9.46
CA LEU A 190 -1.75 -10.06 -9.48
C LEU A 190 -2.61 -11.31 -9.47
N ALA A 191 -2.44 -12.17 -10.47
CA ALA A 191 -2.99 -13.52 -10.43
C ALA A 191 -2.06 -14.39 -9.59
N ILE A 192 -2.45 -14.68 -8.34
CA ILE A 192 -1.77 -15.68 -7.51
C ILE A 192 -2.36 -17.03 -7.88
N GLN A 193 -1.57 -17.88 -8.54
CA GLN A 193 -1.93 -19.25 -8.92
C GLN A 193 -1.29 -20.28 -7.98
#